data_AF-A0A520H3E8-F1
#
_entry.id   AF-A0A520H3E8-F1
#
_cell.length_a   1.000
_cell.length_b   1.000
_cell.length_c   1.000
_cell.angle_alpha   90.00
_cell.angle_beta   90.00
_cell.angle_gamma   90.00
#
_symmetry.space_group_name_H-M   'P 1'
#
loop_
_entity.id
_entity.type
_entity.pdbx_description
1 polymer ?
#
loop_
_entity_poly.entity_id
_entity_poly.type
_entity_poly.pdbx_seq_one_letter_code
_entity_poly.pdbx_strand_id
1 'polypeptide(L)'
;MSILPPPPDVASAIPPPTPSPGDASSLAFLKQFEHDLRTPLGTMAAAVELLRDEPPHSETHDESIAVLERQIARIHVLTQALREFSQGLERSRVDRRDA
;
A
#
# COMPACT_ATOMS: atom_id res chain seq x y z
N MET A 1 4.91 -37.29 -48.22
CA MET A 1 4.46 -35.89 -48.24
C MET A 1 3.63 -35.68 -46.99
N SER A 2 4.18 -35.06 -45.95
CA SER A 2 3.47 -34.80 -44.69
C SER A 2 3.10 -33.32 -44.65
N ILE A 3 1.80 -33.04 -44.60
CA ILE A 3 1.25 -31.69 -44.45
C ILE A 3 1.20 -31.40 -42.95
N LEU A 4 1.99 -30.41 -42.52
CA LEU A 4 1.98 -29.89 -41.15
C LEU A 4 0.66 -29.12 -40.92
N PRO A 5 -0.07 -29.33 -39.81
CA PRO A 5 -1.25 -28.52 -39.52
C PRO A 5 -0.83 -27.07 -39.20
N PRO A 6 -1.68 -26.06 -39.54
CA PRO A 6 -1.41 -24.67 -39.19
C PRO A 6 -1.40 -24.47 -37.66
N PRO A 7 -0.66 -23.47 -37.15
CA PRO A 7 -0.63 -23.16 -35.72
C PRO A 7 -2.03 -22.74 -35.24
N PRO A 8 -2.42 -23.06 -33.99
CA PRO A 8 -3.67 -22.60 -33.42
C PRO A 8 -3.68 -21.07 -33.36
N ASP A 9 -4.81 -20.52 -33.78
CA ASP A 9 -5.11 -19.10 -33.85
C ASP A 9 -4.81 -18.40 -32.50
N VAL A 10 -3.91 -17.43 -32.53
CA VAL A 10 -3.50 -16.62 -31.36
C VAL A 10 -4.58 -15.57 -31.02
N ALA A 11 -5.69 -15.51 -31.79
CA ALA A 11 -6.69 -14.44 -31.72
C ALA A 11 -7.87 -14.70 -30.76
N SER A 12 -7.65 -15.35 -29.61
CA SER A 12 -8.68 -15.44 -28.56
C SER A 12 -8.17 -15.17 -27.14
N ALA A 13 -7.10 -14.39 -27.00
CA ALA A 13 -6.82 -13.74 -25.72
C ALA A 13 -7.86 -12.63 -25.53
N ILE A 14 -8.90 -12.89 -24.75
CA ILE A 14 -9.77 -11.84 -24.21
C ILE A 14 -8.83 -10.81 -23.56
N PRO A 15 -8.76 -9.56 -24.05
CA PRO A 15 -7.92 -8.55 -23.42
C PRO A 15 -8.35 -8.46 -21.96
N PRO A 16 -7.40 -8.36 -21.01
CA PRO A 16 -7.76 -8.23 -19.59
C PRO A 16 -8.78 -7.09 -19.48
N PRO A 17 -9.85 -7.25 -18.69
CA PRO A 17 -10.87 -6.22 -18.55
C PRO A 17 -10.15 -4.91 -18.23
N THR A 18 -10.32 -3.91 -19.09
CA THR A 18 -9.78 -2.57 -18.85
C THR A 18 -10.35 -2.11 -17.51
N PRO A 19 -9.51 -1.85 -16.49
CA PRO A 19 -10.01 -1.46 -15.19
C PRO A 19 -10.85 -0.20 -15.35
N SER A 20 -12.01 -0.16 -14.69
CA SER A 20 -12.79 1.06 -14.64
C SER A 20 -11.90 2.18 -14.06
N PRO A 21 -12.03 3.45 -14.49
CA PRO A 21 -11.22 4.54 -13.96
C PRO A 21 -11.20 4.64 -12.43
N GLY A 22 -12.31 4.24 -11.77
CA GLY A 22 -12.40 4.15 -10.31
C GLY A 22 -11.56 3.03 -9.67
N ASP A 23 -11.42 1.89 -10.35
CA ASP A 23 -10.62 0.76 -9.88
C ASP A 23 -9.12 1.05 -10.03
N ALA A 24 -8.73 1.70 -11.14
CA ALA A 24 -7.35 2.11 -11.39
C ALA A 24 -6.85 3.14 -10.34
N SER A 25 -7.69 4.12 -10.00
CA SER A 25 -7.40 5.10 -8.93
C SER A 25 -7.26 4.42 -7.57
N SER A 26 -8.14 3.45 -7.28
CA SER A 26 -8.10 2.70 -6.02
C SER A 26 -6.84 1.86 -5.87
N LEU A 27 -6.43 1.17 -6.94
CA LEU A 27 -5.20 0.39 -6.95
C LEU A 27 -3.95 1.28 -6.83
N ALA A 28 -3.95 2.47 -7.45
CA ALA A 28 -2.86 3.43 -7.31
C ALA A 28 -2.73 3.93 -5.87
N PHE A 29 -3.85 4.28 -5.23
CA PHE A 29 -3.86 4.67 -3.82
C PHE A 29 -3.31 3.56 -2.91
N LEU A 30 -3.78 2.32 -3.07
CA LEU A 30 -3.32 1.20 -2.24
C LEU A 30 -1.82 0.92 -2.40
N LYS A 31 -1.29 1.00 -3.63
CA LYS A 31 0.15 0.87 -3.89
C LYS A 31 0.96 1.97 -3.21
N GLN A 32 0.48 3.21 -3.28
CA GLN A 32 1.14 4.33 -2.62
C GLN A 32 1.09 4.18 -1.09
N PHE A 33 -0.06 3.77 -0.55
CA PHE A 33 -0.23 3.52 0.87
C PHE A 33 0.71 2.41 1.37
N GLU A 34 0.81 1.29 0.66
CA GLU A 34 1.75 0.20 0.98
C GLU A 34 3.19 0.71 1.01
N HIS A 35 3.59 1.45 -0.02
CA HIS A 35 4.92 2.04 -0.12
C HIS A 35 5.21 2.98 1.07
N ASP A 36 4.26 3.85 1.39
CA ASP A 36 4.41 4.85 2.45
C ASP A 36 4.39 4.25 3.86
N LEU A 37 3.77 3.09 4.03
CA LEU A 37 3.77 2.35 5.30
C LEU A 37 5.07 1.56 5.52
N ARG A 38 5.70 1.06 4.46
CA ARG A 38 6.93 0.24 4.57
C ARG A 38 8.08 1.01 5.22
N THR A 39 8.19 2.29 4.92
CA THR A 39 9.25 3.16 5.45
C THR A 39 9.18 3.34 6.97
N PRO A 40 8.07 3.84 7.57
CA PRO A 40 7.98 4.02 9.02
C PRO A 40 8.11 2.69 9.77
N LEU A 41 7.55 1.59 9.25
CA LEU A 41 7.71 0.27 9.87
C LEU A 41 9.17 -0.19 9.91
N GLY A 42 9.92 -0.01 8.82
CA GLY A 42 11.36 -0.32 8.78
C GLY A 42 12.17 0.53 9.76
N THR A 43 11.89 1.83 9.82
CA THR A 43 12.53 2.75 10.76
C THR A 43 12.24 2.36 12.21
N MET A 44 11.00 2.00 12.53
CA MET A 44 10.62 1.56 13.88
C MET A 44 11.31 0.25 14.27
N ALA A 45 11.43 -0.70 13.35
CA ALA A 45 12.16 -1.94 13.61
C ALA A 45 13.62 -1.65 13.97
N ALA A 46 14.30 -0.79 13.21
CA ALA A 46 15.67 -0.39 13.50
C ALA A 46 15.80 0.35 14.85
N ALA A 47 14.87 1.26 15.16
CA ALA A 47 14.87 1.98 16.44
C ALA A 47 14.65 1.03 17.64
N VAL A 48 13.80 0.01 17.50
CA VAL A 48 13.60 -1.02 18.55
C VAL A 48 14.88 -1.85 18.76
N GLU A 49 15.62 -2.18 17.72
CA GLU A 49 16.90 -2.87 17.85
C GLU A 49 17.91 -2.01 18.63
N LEU A 50 18.02 -0.71 18.31
CA LEU A 50 18.88 0.21 19.05
C LEU A 50 18.50 0.32 20.53
N LEU A 51 17.20 0.37 20.86
CA LEU A 51 16.74 0.40 22.25
C LEU A 51 17.08 -0.86 23.04
N ARG A 52 17.25 -2.00 22.38
CA ARG A 52 17.62 -3.27 23.04
C ARG A 52 19.11 -3.32 23.37
N ASP A 53 19.94 -2.74 22.50
CA ASP A 53 21.40 -2.83 22.59
C ASP A 53 21.99 -1.68 23.43
N GLU A 54 21.31 -0.53 23.48
CA GLU A 54 21.79 0.67 24.18
C GLU A 54 21.32 0.72 25.65
N PRO A 55 22.17 1.22 26.57
CA PRO A 55 21.77 1.40 27.95
C PRO A 55 20.69 2.49 28.09
N PRO A 56 19.77 2.35 29.07
CA PRO A 56 18.78 3.39 29.34
C PRO A 56 19.43 4.76 29.58
N HIS A 57 18.80 5.82 29.07
CA HIS A 57 19.27 7.21 29.15
C HIS A 57 20.59 7.51 28.39
N SER A 58 21.03 6.62 27.48
CA SER A 58 22.02 7.02 26.48
C SER A 58 21.38 7.97 25.46
N GLU A 59 22.18 8.84 24.84
CA GLU A 59 21.71 9.73 23.77
C GLU A 59 21.05 8.94 22.63
N THR A 60 21.63 7.79 22.27
CA THR A 60 21.08 6.89 21.23
C THR A 60 19.77 6.25 21.66
N HIS A 61 19.64 5.86 22.93
CA HIS A 61 18.40 5.32 23.48
C HIS A 61 17.27 6.38 23.43
N ASP A 62 17.54 7.60 23.88
CA ASP A 62 16.54 8.67 23.90
C ASP A 62 16.15 9.13 22.49
N GLU A 63 17.11 9.22 21.55
CA GLU A 63 16.82 9.51 20.14
C GLU A 63 15.99 8.38 19.50
N SER A 64 16.26 7.12 19.83
CA SER A 64 15.49 5.98 19.32
C SER A 64 14.04 6.01 19.79
N ILE A 65 13.77 6.42 21.04
CA ILE A 65 12.40 6.69 21.53
C ILE A 65 11.77 7.81 20.70
N ALA A 66 12.45 8.94 20.52
CA ALA A 66 11.93 10.07 19.77
C ALA A 66 11.62 9.71 18.31
N VAL A 67 12.44 8.86 17.68
CA VAL A 67 12.17 8.30 16.35
C VAL A 67 10.88 7.49 16.34
N LEU A 68 10.67 6.60 17.32
CA LEU A 68 9.46 5.80 17.43
C LEU A 68 8.21 6.67 17.57
N GLU A 69 8.24 7.69 18.43
CA GLU A 69 7.14 8.63 18.61
C GLU A 69 6.77 9.33 17.30
N ARG A 70 7.76 9.82 16.55
CA ARG A 70 7.55 10.44 15.23
C ARG A 70 6.95 9.46 14.23
N GLN A 71 7.40 8.20 14.20
CA GLN A 71 6.86 7.21 13.27
C GLN A 71 5.44 6.78 13.64
N ILE A 72 5.11 6.68 14.93
CA ILE A 72 3.74 6.42 15.40
C ILE A 72 2.80 7.54 14.92
N ALA A 73 3.21 8.80 15.10
CA ALA A 73 2.43 9.94 14.59
C ALA A 73 2.22 9.87 13.07
N ARG A 74 3.24 9.46 12.30
CA ARG A 74 3.13 9.26 10.85
C ARG A 74 2.16 8.14 10.47
N ILE A 75 2.18 7.02 11.20
CA ILE A 75 1.24 5.91 10.98
C ILE A 75 -0.21 6.35 11.25
N HIS A 76 -0.46 7.20 12.25
CA HIS A 76 -1.78 7.76 12.47
C HIS A 76 -2.28 8.57 11.26
N VAL A 77 -1.42 9.39 10.65
CA VAL A 77 -1.76 10.14 9.43
C VAL A 77 -2.11 9.21 8.28
N LEU A 78 -1.30 8.17 8.04
CA LEU A 78 -1.57 7.18 7.00
C LEU A 78 -2.90 6.44 7.24
N THR A 79 -3.16 6.05 8.49
CA THR A 79 -4.41 5.37 8.88
C THR A 79 -5.63 6.26 8.64
N GLN A 80 -5.51 7.55 8.93
CA GLN A 80 -6.57 8.53 8.64
C GLN A 80 -6.82 8.64 7.13
N ALA A 81 -5.76 8.74 6.31
CA ALA A 81 -5.88 8.79 4.85
C ALA A 81 -6.57 7.53 4.28
N LEU A 82 -6.24 6.34 4.80
CA LEU A 82 -6.90 5.09 4.43
C LEU A 82 -8.39 5.10 4.79
N ARG A 83 -8.74 5.61 5.98
CA ARG A 83 -10.14 5.72 6.42
C ARG A 83 -10.94 6.66 5.52
N GLU A 84 -10.39 7.82 5.21
CA GLU A 84 -11.03 8.80 4.31
C GLU A 84 -11.23 8.23 2.91
N PHE A 85 -10.23 7.53 2.38
CA PHE A 85 -10.32 6.83 1.11
C PHE A 85 -11.42 5.76 1.10
N SER A 86 -11.46 4.90 2.13
CA SER A 86 -12.50 3.86 2.27
C SER A 86 -13.91 4.44 2.30
N GLN A 87 -14.11 5.54 3.04
CA GLN A 87 -15.41 6.23 3.09
C GLN A 87 -15.78 6.88 1.75
N GLY A 88 -14.79 7.34 0.99
CA GLY A 88 -15.00 7.84 -0.38
C GLY A 88 -15.50 6.75 -1.30
N LEU A 89 -14.90 5.55 -1.24
CA LEU A 89 -15.33 4.40 -2.03
C LEU A 89 -16.75 3.95 -1.70
N GLU A 90 -17.12 3.91 -0.42
CA GLU A 90 -18.47 3.56 0.02
C GLU A 90 -19.50 4.54 -0.54
N ARG A 91 -19.22 5.86 -0.44
CA ARG A 91 -20.09 6.91 -1.00
C ARG A 91 -20.27 6.77 -2.52
N SER A 92 -19.18 6.55 -3.26
CA SER A 92 -19.25 6.38 -4.73
C SER A 92 -19.99 5.11 -5.17
N ARG A 93 -19.99 4.05 -4.35
CA ARG A 93 -20.77 2.83 -4.64
C ARG A 93 -22.26 3.02 -4.41
N VAL A 94 -22.66 3.81 -3.40
CA VAL A 94 -24.07 4.14 -3.14
C VAL A 94 -24.64 4.97 -4.28
N ASP A 95 -23.94 6.04 -4.69
CA ASP A 95 -24.36 6.93 -5.77
C ASP A 95 -24.58 6.18 -7.11
N ARG A 96 -23.75 5.18 -7.41
CA ARG A 96 -23.90 4.34 -8.61
C ARG A 96 -25.05 3.33 -8.54
N ARG A 97 -25.57 3.00 -7.35
CA ARG A 97 -26.71 2.09 -7.19
C ARG A 97 -28.05 2.81 -7.31
N ASP A 98 -28.06 4.11 -7.02
CA ASP A 98 -29.26 4.95 -7.03
C ASP A 98 -29.46 5.70 -8.37
N ALA A 99 -28.53 5.54 -9.33
CA ALA A 99 -28.56 6.09 -10.69
C ALA A 99 -28.91 5.01 -11.73
#